data_AF-A0A0B6S2C1-F1
#
_entry.id   AF-A0A0B6S2C1-F1
#
_cell.length_a   1.000
_cell.length_b   1.000
_cell.length_c   1.000
_cell.angle_alpha   90.00
_cell.angle_beta   90.00
_cell.angle_gamma   90.00
#
_symmetry.space_group_name_H-M   'P 1'
#
loop_
_entity.id
_entity.type
_entity.pdbx_description
1 polymer ?
#
loop_
_entity_poly.entity_id
_entity_poly.type
_entity_poly.pdbx_seq_one_letter_code
_entity_poly.pdbx_strand_id
1 'polypeptide(L)'
;MRSRTLLDIARAAVVLGAGLGIGMAALPAAYAGQVAGAFVDQAQVQAEAAAQADWRENVRQFAPQGEGCYHASYPNLKWDKVACGPVSGYRSSRPDLARLIGAQALRGTSQQVVGNGSDYAVQAPAGALISAAVGSFPSASGVSSEKGANVPFGSGESDGITGANQYTLQLNTNLYQGSAACNGYSGCYAWQQYILVSDDVNASGTALTGTSDVFIQTWLINYGRDVDGGNTNICPSGYTDAGPDQTGDDCYRNSPSVVVARQLPITSLASLKLAGSATANGTDTATVTYGTQAYSSSVKDNVSDIASGWTQAEFNVVGNAGGSRADFNSGASLTVNVAVSDGSTAAPKCIGPSNGGTTGETNNLTLGKCTASAGSGSTSPSIQFTESD
;
A
#
# COMPACT_ATOMS: atom_id res chain seq x y z
N MET A 1 -49.17 -32.53 -23.45
CA MET A 1 -48.81 -33.77 -24.18
C MET A 1 -47.30 -33.95 -24.14
N ARG A 2 -46.82 -35.11 -23.66
CA ARG A 2 -45.48 -35.75 -23.80
C ARG A 2 -44.23 -34.87 -23.58
N SER A 3 -43.54 -34.96 -22.45
CA SER A 3 -42.50 -35.96 -22.07
C SER A 3 -41.25 -35.97 -22.98
N ARG A 4 -40.10 -35.48 -22.47
CA ARG A 4 -38.88 -36.28 -22.16
C ARG A 4 -37.70 -35.38 -21.71
N THR A 5 -37.11 -35.81 -20.59
CA THR A 5 -35.71 -35.80 -20.11
C THR A 5 -34.63 -35.09 -20.94
N LEU A 6 -33.72 -34.36 -20.29
CA LEU A 6 -32.28 -34.69 -20.20
C LEU A 6 -31.50 -33.72 -19.30
N LEU A 7 -30.48 -34.30 -18.67
CA LEU A 7 -29.58 -33.79 -17.64
C LEU A 7 -28.24 -33.51 -18.34
N ASP A 8 -27.72 -32.28 -18.31
CA ASP A 8 -26.38 -31.97 -18.85
C ASP A 8 -25.48 -31.44 -17.74
N ILE A 9 -24.58 -32.29 -17.27
CA ILE A 9 -23.40 -31.94 -16.46
C ILE A 9 -22.19 -32.02 -17.38
N ALA A 10 -21.47 -30.90 -17.48
CA ALA A 10 -20.26 -30.77 -18.27
C ALA A 10 -19.17 -31.75 -17.84
N ARG A 11 -18.57 -32.44 -18.82
CA ARG A 11 -17.40 -33.30 -18.67
C ARG A 11 -16.12 -32.47 -18.72
N ALA A 12 -15.33 -32.48 -17.66
CA ALA A 12 -13.92 -32.11 -17.73
C ALA A 12 -13.11 -33.35 -18.17
N ALA A 13 -12.40 -33.23 -19.29
CA ALA A 13 -11.49 -34.26 -19.79
C ALA A 13 -10.12 -34.09 -19.13
N VAL A 14 -9.68 -35.10 -18.39
CA VAL A 14 -8.29 -35.20 -17.92
C VAL A 14 -7.51 -36.00 -18.96
N VAL A 15 -6.50 -35.36 -19.54
CA VAL A 15 -5.52 -35.98 -20.44
C VAL A 15 -4.49 -36.72 -19.57
N LEU A 16 -4.45 -38.04 -19.65
CA LEU A 16 -3.36 -38.86 -19.08
C LEU A 16 -2.37 -39.23 -20.19
N GLY A 17 -1.21 -38.57 -20.15
CA GLY A 17 -0.03 -38.92 -20.94
C GLY A 17 0.73 -40.10 -20.33
N ALA A 18 1.36 -40.88 -21.22
CA ALA A 18 1.81 -42.24 -21.04
C ALA A 18 3.09 -42.43 -20.18
N GLY A 19 3.15 -43.60 -19.52
CA GLY A 19 4.22 -44.57 -19.72
C GLY A 19 5.46 -44.50 -18.83
N LEU A 20 5.63 -45.51 -17.98
CA LEU A 20 6.91 -46.19 -17.73
C LEU A 20 6.65 -47.53 -17.02
N GLY A 21 7.03 -48.62 -17.69
CA GLY A 21 6.91 -49.97 -17.16
C GLY A 21 7.91 -50.22 -16.04
N ILE A 22 7.41 -50.59 -14.87
CA ILE A 22 8.21 -51.12 -13.75
C ILE A 22 7.45 -52.35 -13.23
N GLY A 23 8.19 -53.44 -13.03
CA GLY A 23 7.65 -54.74 -12.68
C GLY A 23 6.70 -54.70 -11.48
N MET A 24 5.61 -55.46 -11.58
CA MET A 24 4.66 -55.68 -10.49
C MET A 24 5.34 -56.46 -9.36
N ALA A 25 6.05 -55.75 -8.48
CA ALA A 25 6.14 -56.16 -7.09
C ALA A 25 4.82 -55.75 -6.43
N ALA A 26 4.04 -56.73 -5.99
CA ALA A 26 2.82 -56.50 -5.23
C ALA A 26 3.18 -55.77 -3.93
N LEU A 27 3.02 -54.44 -3.93
CA LEU A 27 3.08 -53.65 -2.71
C LEU A 27 1.86 -54.02 -1.84
N PRO A 28 2.02 -54.19 -0.52
CA PRO A 28 0.89 -54.38 0.38
C PRO A 28 -0.07 -53.21 0.22
N ALA A 29 -1.37 -53.50 0.08
CA ALA A 29 -2.45 -52.49 -0.06
C ALA A 29 -2.48 -51.44 1.07
N ALA A 30 -1.74 -51.67 2.17
CA ALA A 30 -1.55 -50.73 3.26
C ALA A 30 -0.73 -49.48 2.90
N TYR A 31 0.13 -49.52 1.88
CA TYR A 31 0.95 -48.36 1.48
C TYR A 31 0.31 -47.47 0.40
N ALA A 32 -0.65 -47.98 -0.36
CA ALA A 32 -1.34 -47.20 -1.39
C ALA A 32 -2.31 -46.15 -0.79
N GLY A 33 -2.90 -46.43 0.37
CA GLY A 33 -3.81 -45.51 1.06
C GLY A 33 -3.12 -44.30 1.70
N GLN A 34 -1.90 -44.45 2.20
CA GLN A 34 -1.14 -43.36 2.83
C GLN A 34 -0.67 -42.32 1.82
N VAL A 35 -0.28 -42.76 0.62
CA VAL A 35 0.21 -41.89 -0.45
C VAL A 35 -0.97 -41.12 -1.10
N ALA A 36 -2.11 -41.78 -1.34
CA ALA A 36 -3.31 -41.12 -1.84
C ALA A 36 -3.92 -40.11 -0.84
N GLY A 37 -3.91 -40.42 0.46
CA GLY A 37 -4.36 -39.49 1.51
C GLY A 37 -3.51 -38.23 1.62
N ALA A 38 -2.18 -38.36 1.51
CA ALA A 38 -1.26 -37.22 1.54
C ALA A 38 -1.41 -36.27 0.32
N PHE A 39 -1.69 -36.82 -0.87
CA PHE A 39 -1.92 -36.01 -2.07
C PHE A 39 -3.27 -35.26 -2.03
N VAL A 40 -4.32 -35.87 -1.47
CA VAL A 40 -5.62 -35.20 -1.30
C VAL A 40 -5.51 -34.05 -0.28
N ASP A 41 -4.75 -34.25 0.80
CA ASP A 41 -4.51 -33.22 1.83
C ASP A 41 -3.71 -32.03 1.26
N GLN A 42 -2.64 -32.30 0.50
CA GLN A 42 -1.89 -31.23 -0.18
C GLN A 42 -2.70 -30.47 -1.24
N ALA A 43 -3.53 -31.17 -2.03
CA ALA A 43 -4.40 -30.53 -3.01
C ALA A 43 -5.44 -29.62 -2.34
N GLN A 44 -5.98 -30.05 -1.19
CA GLN A 44 -6.93 -29.25 -0.41
C GLN A 44 -6.27 -28.01 0.19
N VAL A 45 -5.06 -28.12 0.74
CA VAL A 45 -4.29 -26.98 1.27
C VAL A 45 -3.98 -25.95 0.18
N GLN A 46 -3.60 -26.42 -1.01
CA GLN A 46 -3.33 -25.54 -2.15
C GLN A 46 -4.61 -24.83 -2.64
N ALA A 47 -5.74 -25.56 -2.71
CA ALA A 47 -7.03 -24.99 -3.10
C ALA A 47 -7.50 -23.93 -2.09
N GLU A 48 -7.33 -24.17 -0.79
CA GLU A 48 -7.65 -23.21 0.27
C GLU A 48 -6.77 -21.96 0.19
N ALA A 49 -5.46 -22.13 -0.01
CA ALA A 49 -4.53 -21.01 -0.18
C ALA A 49 -4.90 -20.13 -1.40
N ALA A 50 -5.28 -20.75 -2.51
CA ALA A 50 -5.77 -20.06 -3.69
C ALA A 50 -7.10 -19.31 -3.40
N ALA A 51 -8.05 -19.96 -2.72
CA ALA A 51 -9.33 -19.33 -2.35
C ALA A 51 -9.14 -18.12 -1.43
N GLN A 52 -8.19 -18.18 -0.49
CA GLN A 52 -7.86 -17.05 0.36
C GLN A 52 -7.17 -15.92 -0.42
N ALA A 53 -6.31 -16.24 -1.39
CA ALA A 53 -5.69 -15.25 -2.27
C ALA A 53 -6.73 -14.53 -3.13
N ASP A 54 -7.66 -15.28 -3.72
CA ASP A 54 -8.78 -14.75 -4.49
C ASP A 54 -9.72 -13.92 -3.61
N TRP A 55 -10.00 -14.37 -2.38
CA TRP A 55 -10.80 -13.59 -1.44
C TRP A 55 -10.14 -12.25 -1.10
N ARG A 56 -8.83 -12.21 -0.83
CA ARG A 56 -8.09 -10.96 -0.60
C ARG A 56 -8.10 -10.03 -1.81
N GLU A 57 -8.27 -10.59 -3.02
CA GLU A 57 -8.44 -9.79 -4.24
C GLU A 57 -9.81 -9.15 -4.32
N ASN A 58 -10.85 -9.91 -3.98
CA ASN A 58 -12.23 -9.51 -4.16
C ASN A 58 -12.81 -8.70 -2.99
N VAL A 59 -12.47 -9.01 -1.74
CA VAL A 59 -13.09 -8.38 -0.54
C VAL A 59 -12.98 -6.86 -0.53
N ARG A 60 -11.87 -6.34 -1.07
CA ARG A 60 -11.58 -4.89 -1.16
C ARG A 60 -12.56 -4.16 -2.07
N GLN A 61 -13.05 -4.82 -3.13
CA GLN A 61 -14.02 -4.24 -4.08
C GLN A 61 -15.38 -3.97 -3.42
N PHE A 62 -15.64 -4.61 -2.27
CA PHE A 62 -16.87 -4.45 -1.49
C PHE A 62 -16.67 -3.61 -0.23
N ALA A 63 -15.52 -2.94 -0.07
CA ALA A 63 -15.28 -2.03 1.05
C ALA A 63 -16.38 -0.95 1.09
N PRO A 64 -16.99 -0.67 2.26
CA PRO A 64 -18.10 0.27 2.35
C PRO A 64 -17.70 1.70 1.97
N GLN A 65 -18.58 2.39 1.25
CA GLN A 65 -18.41 3.77 0.75
C GLN A 65 -18.85 4.84 1.79
N GLY A 66 -18.87 4.49 3.07
CA GLY A 66 -19.34 5.36 4.15
C GLY A 66 -18.24 5.60 5.18
N GLU A 67 -18.24 6.77 5.81
CA GLU A 67 -17.23 7.11 6.83
C GLU A 67 -17.23 6.11 8.01
N GLY A 68 -16.03 5.81 8.47
CA GLY A 68 -15.78 4.96 9.63
C GLY A 68 -14.83 3.81 9.32
N CYS A 69 -14.80 2.86 10.26
CA CYS A 69 -13.90 1.72 10.20
C CYS A 69 -14.69 0.43 10.02
N TYR A 70 -14.12 -0.50 9.27
CA TYR A 70 -14.78 -1.74 8.93
C TYR A 70 -13.82 -2.92 9.00
N HIS A 71 -14.40 -4.11 9.19
CA HIS A 71 -13.69 -5.37 9.22
C HIS A 71 -14.45 -6.42 8.39
N ALA A 72 -13.70 -7.30 7.72
CA ALA A 72 -14.24 -8.48 7.06
C ALA A 72 -13.31 -9.69 7.30
N SER A 73 -13.90 -10.87 7.32
CA SER A 73 -13.18 -12.13 7.50
C SER A 73 -13.58 -13.17 6.46
N TYR A 74 -12.58 -13.87 5.92
CA TYR A 74 -12.78 -15.02 5.04
C TYR A 74 -13.74 -16.05 5.68
N PRO A 75 -14.64 -16.68 4.91
CA PRO A 75 -14.81 -16.57 3.44
C PRO A 75 -15.75 -15.45 2.99
N ASN A 76 -16.23 -14.60 3.89
CA ASN A 76 -17.27 -13.61 3.56
C ASN A 76 -16.68 -12.35 2.93
N LEU A 77 -17.32 -11.82 1.90
CA LEU A 77 -16.98 -10.52 1.28
C LEU A 77 -17.70 -9.34 1.96
N LYS A 78 -18.62 -9.64 2.89
CA LYS A 78 -19.35 -8.63 3.66
C LYS A 78 -18.43 -7.99 4.69
N TRP A 79 -18.53 -6.66 4.76
CA TRP A 79 -17.90 -5.84 5.77
C TRP A 79 -18.87 -5.49 6.88
N ASP A 80 -18.40 -5.59 8.12
CA ASP A 80 -19.10 -5.14 9.31
C ASP A 80 -18.47 -3.84 9.81
N LYS A 81 -19.32 -2.86 10.17
CA LYS A 81 -18.85 -1.61 10.77
C LYS A 81 -18.34 -1.88 12.17
N VAL A 82 -17.13 -1.43 12.47
CA VAL A 82 -16.49 -1.57 13.77
C VAL A 82 -16.19 -0.20 14.37
N ALA A 83 -15.87 -0.16 15.66
CA ALA A 83 -15.37 1.05 16.28
C ALA A 83 -14.00 1.40 15.66
N CYS A 84 -13.82 2.66 15.28
CA CYS A 84 -12.50 3.15 14.95
C CYS A 84 -11.63 3.22 16.20
N GLY A 85 -10.32 3.03 16.00
CA GLY A 85 -9.29 3.38 16.96
C GLY A 85 -9.16 4.90 17.13
N PRO A 86 -8.31 5.34 18.06
CA PRO A 86 -7.93 6.75 18.15
C PRO A 86 -7.32 7.24 16.83
N VAL A 87 -7.32 8.55 16.62
CA VAL A 87 -6.52 9.14 15.53
C VAL A 87 -5.05 8.93 15.87
N SER A 88 -4.31 8.34 14.93
CA SER A 88 -2.88 8.10 15.07
C SER A 88 -2.12 9.43 15.21
N GLY A 89 -1.12 9.48 16.10
CA GLY A 89 -0.17 10.60 16.18
C GLY A 89 0.95 10.54 15.13
N TYR A 90 0.93 9.54 14.25
CA TYR A 90 1.91 9.34 13.19
C TYR A 90 2.00 10.57 12.29
N ARG A 91 3.22 10.96 11.91
CA ARG A 91 3.48 12.02 10.95
C ARG A 91 4.56 11.55 9.99
N SER A 92 4.23 11.39 8.71
CA SER A 92 5.26 11.18 7.69
C SER A 92 6.07 12.47 7.50
N SER A 93 7.25 12.33 6.92
CA SER A 93 7.93 13.44 6.30
C SER A 93 7.20 13.84 5.03
N ARG A 94 6.93 15.14 4.91
CA ARG A 94 6.36 15.72 3.69
C ARG A 94 7.29 15.49 2.49
N PRO A 95 6.75 15.50 1.26
CA PRO A 95 7.56 15.44 0.05
C PRO A 95 8.44 16.70 -0.09
N ASP A 96 9.72 16.53 -0.44
CA ASP A 96 10.60 17.65 -0.80
C ASP A 96 10.23 18.17 -2.20
N LEU A 97 9.44 19.26 -2.23
CA LEU A 97 9.00 19.91 -3.47
C LEU A 97 10.17 20.34 -4.35
N ALA A 98 11.27 20.82 -3.77
CA ALA A 98 12.42 21.30 -4.53
C ALA A 98 13.12 20.14 -5.25
N ARG A 99 13.20 18.97 -4.62
CA ARG A 99 13.76 17.76 -5.24
C ARG A 99 12.81 17.15 -6.27
N LEU A 100 11.50 17.16 -6.03
CA LEU A 100 10.51 16.60 -6.96
C LEU A 100 10.33 17.45 -8.23
N ILE A 101 10.37 18.78 -8.08
CA ILE A 101 10.15 19.74 -9.17
C ILE A 101 11.47 20.18 -9.81
N GLY A 102 12.58 20.15 -9.07
CA GLY A 102 13.91 20.54 -9.54
C GLY A 102 14.75 19.36 -10.00
N ALA A 103 15.51 19.56 -11.08
CA ALA A 103 16.52 18.61 -11.59
C ALA A 103 17.76 18.47 -10.68
N GLN A 104 17.58 18.48 -9.36
CA GLN A 104 18.65 18.18 -8.41
C GLN A 104 18.83 16.66 -8.38
N ALA A 105 19.59 16.17 -9.36
CA ALA A 105 20.18 14.84 -9.28
C ALA A 105 20.93 14.73 -7.95
N LEU A 106 20.67 13.65 -7.21
CA LEU A 106 21.46 13.26 -6.04
C LEU A 106 22.95 13.33 -6.41
N ARG A 107 23.63 14.38 -5.95
CA ARG A 107 25.09 14.48 -6.07
C ARG A 107 25.69 13.56 -5.03
N GLY A 108 25.89 12.30 -5.43
CA GLY A 108 26.85 11.37 -4.85
C GLY A 108 26.59 10.96 -3.40
N THR A 109 26.09 9.75 -3.22
CA THR A 109 26.91 8.63 -2.75
C THR A 109 26.24 7.33 -3.19
N SER A 110 27.00 6.26 -3.29
CA SER A 110 26.58 4.89 -3.57
C SER A 110 25.74 4.28 -2.44
N GLN A 111 24.80 5.04 -1.87
CA GLN A 111 23.97 4.60 -0.77
C GLN A 111 22.70 3.98 -1.34
N GLN A 112 22.44 2.73 -0.95
CA GLN A 112 21.19 2.03 -1.24
C GLN A 112 20.08 2.76 -0.49
N VAL A 113 19.29 3.54 -1.22
CA VAL A 113 18.20 4.34 -0.66
C VAL A 113 17.05 4.28 -1.65
N VAL A 114 15.99 3.59 -1.26
CA VAL A 114 14.69 3.65 -1.96
C VAL A 114 13.75 4.55 -1.17
N GLY A 115 12.90 5.30 -1.87
CA GLY A 115 12.06 6.34 -1.29
C GLY A 115 12.75 7.71 -1.36
N ASN A 116 12.13 8.73 -0.77
CA ASN A 116 12.67 10.09 -0.76
C ASN A 116 13.13 10.51 -2.17
N GLY A 117 12.22 10.45 -3.15
CA GLY A 117 12.45 10.83 -4.55
C GLY A 117 13.37 9.89 -5.36
N SER A 118 13.84 8.80 -4.76
CA SER A 118 14.51 7.68 -5.42
C SER A 118 13.61 6.45 -5.36
N ASP A 119 12.48 6.47 -6.07
CA ASP A 119 11.53 5.36 -6.13
C ASP A 119 10.85 5.27 -7.51
N TYR A 120 9.94 4.32 -7.69
CA TYR A 120 9.04 4.25 -8.83
C TYR A 120 7.60 4.60 -8.46
N ALA A 121 6.97 5.40 -9.32
CA ALA A 121 5.53 5.62 -9.30
C ALA A 121 4.88 5.11 -10.60
N VAL A 122 3.68 4.55 -10.48
CA VAL A 122 2.84 4.26 -11.64
C VAL A 122 2.17 5.55 -12.08
N GLN A 123 2.23 5.85 -13.37
CA GLN A 123 1.52 6.97 -13.99
C GLN A 123 0.42 6.43 -14.89
N ALA A 124 -0.82 6.83 -14.60
CA ALA A 124 -1.98 6.51 -15.41
C ALA A 124 -1.83 7.07 -16.85
N PRO A 125 -2.49 6.47 -17.86
CA PRO A 125 -2.55 7.01 -19.20
C PRO A 125 -3.02 8.48 -19.22
N ALA A 126 -2.59 9.23 -20.23
CA ALA A 126 -2.93 10.65 -20.33
C ALA A 126 -4.46 10.88 -20.32
N GLY A 127 -4.92 11.76 -19.43
CA GLY A 127 -6.34 12.09 -19.27
C GLY A 127 -7.14 11.12 -18.39
N ALA A 128 -6.53 10.03 -17.91
CA ALA A 128 -7.16 9.13 -16.94
C ALA A 128 -6.87 9.58 -15.50
N LEU A 129 -7.84 9.38 -14.61
CA LEU A 129 -7.69 9.55 -13.17
C LEU A 129 -7.68 8.18 -12.50
N ILE A 130 -6.76 8.00 -11.55
CA ILE A 130 -6.73 6.85 -10.66
C ILE A 130 -7.87 7.01 -9.64
N SER A 131 -8.73 6.02 -9.57
CA SER A 131 -9.79 5.90 -8.56
C SER A 131 -9.39 4.98 -7.40
N ALA A 132 -8.50 4.03 -7.66
CA ALA A 132 -7.93 3.15 -6.66
C ALA A 132 -6.55 2.64 -7.08
N ALA A 133 -5.72 2.33 -6.09
CA ALA A 133 -4.42 1.69 -6.28
C ALA A 133 -4.20 0.61 -5.21
N VAL A 134 -3.43 -0.42 -5.55
CA VAL A 134 -3.12 -1.56 -4.68
C VAL A 134 -1.63 -1.83 -4.73
N GLY A 135 -0.99 -1.69 -3.57
CA GLY A 135 0.37 -2.08 -3.30
C GLY A 135 0.46 -3.49 -2.72
N SER A 136 1.44 -4.26 -3.17
CA SER A 136 1.68 -5.62 -2.69
C SER A 136 3.12 -6.07 -2.95
N PHE A 137 3.51 -7.15 -2.29
CA PHE A 137 4.80 -7.81 -2.49
C PHE A 137 4.60 -9.23 -3.05
N PRO A 138 4.53 -9.43 -4.39
CA PRO A 138 4.42 -10.77 -4.98
C PRO A 138 5.49 -11.76 -4.53
N SER A 139 6.67 -11.26 -4.14
CA SER A 139 7.73 -12.05 -3.54
C SER A 139 8.43 -11.24 -2.45
N ALA A 140 8.70 -11.88 -1.32
CA ALA A 140 9.61 -11.39 -0.29
C ALA A 140 10.52 -12.56 0.10
N SER A 141 11.80 -12.46 -0.22
CA SER A 141 12.79 -13.52 -0.03
C SER A 141 13.99 -13.00 0.74
N GLY A 142 14.60 -13.83 1.59
CA GLY A 142 15.72 -13.42 2.44
C GLY A 142 15.37 -12.41 3.54
N VAL A 143 14.13 -11.89 3.59
CA VAL A 143 13.67 -10.97 4.63
C VAL A 143 13.52 -11.73 5.95
N SER A 144 14.32 -11.34 6.95
CA SER A 144 14.34 -11.95 8.28
C SER A 144 14.30 -10.92 9.41
N SER A 145 14.79 -9.71 9.17
CA SER A 145 14.69 -8.61 10.13
C SER A 145 14.64 -7.25 9.45
N GLU A 146 14.07 -6.28 10.17
CA GLU A 146 14.09 -4.87 9.84
C GLU A 146 14.35 -4.08 11.13
N LYS A 147 15.05 -2.95 10.98
CA LYS A 147 15.26 -1.99 12.04
C LYS A 147 15.07 -0.56 11.53
N GLY A 148 14.13 0.17 12.12
CA GLY A 148 13.95 1.58 11.86
C GLY A 148 15.17 2.36 12.36
N ALA A 149 15.69 3.25 11.53
CA ALA A 149 16.86 4.07 11.82
C ALA A 149 16.63 5.53 11.40
N ASN A 150 17.10 6.45 12.23
CA ASN A 150 17.25 7.84 11.83
C ASN A 150 18.52 7.98 10.99
N VAL A 151 18.42 8.80 9.96
CA VAL A 151 19.39 8.97 8.89
C VAL A 151 19.48 10.45 8.52
N PRO A 152 20.56 10.90 7.84
CA PRO A 152 20.63 12.26 7.35
C PRO A 152 19.41 12.61 6.49
N PHE A 153 18.69 13.66 6.87
CA PHE A 153 17.45 14.10 6.25
C PHE A 153 17.37 15.63 6.21
N GLY A 154 17.21 16.20 5.03
CA GLY A 154 17.29 17.65 4.84
C GLY A 154 18.64 18.21 5.31
N SER A 155 18.60 19.21 6.20
CA SER A 155 19.79 19.80 6.83
C SER A 155 20.19 19.16 8.16
N GLY A 156 19.45 18.13 8.61
CA GLY A 156 19.66 17.49 9.91
C GLY A 156 19.55 15.97 9.82
N GLU A 157 19.01 15.37 10.87
CA GLU A 157 18.70 13.94 10.96
C GLU A 157 17.18 13.77 10.92
N SER A 158 16.71 12.66 10.39
CA SER A 158 15.30 12.27 10.57
C SER A 158 14.97 12.05 12.04
N ASP A 159 13.69 12.22 12.36
CA ASP A 159 13.14 12.14 13.71
C ASP A 159 12.02 11.09 13.82
N GLY A 160 12.11 10.06 12.97
CA GLY A 160 11.17 8.95 12.99
C GLY A 160 11.36 7.99 14.16
N ILE A 161 10.53 6.95 14.14
CA ILE A 161 10.51 5.90 15.15
C ILE A 161 11.56 4.85 14.77
N THR A 162 12.41 4.50 15.74
CA THR A 162 13.53 3.58 15.53
C THR A 162 13.40 2.32 16.37
N GLY A 163 14.02 1.22 15.94
CA GLY A 163 13.95 -0.07 16.62
C GLY A 163 13.49 -1.19 15.70
N ALA A 164 13.31 -2.40 16.25
CA ALA A 164 12.93 -3.56 15.45
C ALA A 164 11.46 -3.47 15.00
N ASN A 165 11.18 -3.84 13.75
CA ASN A 165 9.85 -3.76 13.13
C ASN A 165 9.24 -2.35 13.26
N GLN A 166 10.02 -1.35 12.84
CA GLN A 166 9.62 0.06 12.79
C GLN A 166 9.63 0.54 11.34
N TYR A 167 8.68 0.00 10.59
CA TYR A 167 8.44 0.31 9.18
C TYR A 167 7.00 0.76 8.93
N THR A 168 6.75 1.31 7.75
CA THR A 168 5.40 1.58 7.22
C THR A 168 5.29 1.01 5.81
N LEU A 169 4.08 0.60 5.44
CA LEU A 169 3.70 0.51 4.04
C LEU A 169 3.00 1.80 3.68
N GLN A 170 3.49 2.49 2.67
CA GLN A 170 2.91 3.75 2.22
C GLN A 170 2.45 3.58 0.78
N LEU A 171 1.19 3.90 0.53
CA LEU A 171 0.67 4.11 -0.82
C LEU A 171 0.37 5.59 -0.96
N ASN A 172 1.09 6.29 -1.84
CA ASN A 172 1.05 7.74 -1.93
C ASN A 172 0.49 8.19 -3.28
N THR A 173 -0.30 9.27 -3.28
CA THR A 173 -0.77 9.92 -4.52
C THR A 173 0.32 10.85 -5.09
N ASN A 174 0.12 11.34 -6.32
CA ASN A 174 0.82 12.56 -6.74
C ASN A 174 0.40 13.77 -5.89
N LEU A 175 1.20 14.82 -5.98
CA LEU A 175 0.86 16.16 -5.52
C LEU A 175 -0.15 16.80 -6.49
N TYR A 176 -1.16 17.49 -5.97
CA TYR A 176 -2.20 18.11 -6.80
C TYR A 176 -2.57 19.53 -6.35
N GLN A 177 -2.38 20.51 -7.23
CA GLN A 177 -2.66 21.92 -6.94
C GLN A 177 -4.12 22.33 -7.11
N GLY A 178 -4.89 21.57 -7.89
CA GLY A 178 -6.26 21.94 -8.25
C GLY A 178 -7.32 21.55 -7.22
N SER A 179 -6.91 21.01 -6.06
CA SER A 179 -7.81 20.50 -5.03
C SER A 179 -8.65 21.62 -4.43
N ALA A 180 -9.95 21.38 -4.24
CA ALA A 180 -10.81 22.30 -3.50
C ALA A 180 -10.38 22.46 -2.04
N ALA A 181 -9.70 21.46 -1.45
CA ALA A 181 -9.16 21.53 -0.10
C ALA A 181 -8.09 22.63 0.05
N CYS A 182 -7.41 23.01 -1.04
CA CYS A 182 -6.48 24.13 -1.09
C CYS A 182 -7.16 25.51 -1.05
N ASN A 183 -8.50 25.59 -1.07
CA ASN A 183 -9.28 26.83 -0.95
C ASN A 183 -8.84 27.95 -1.93
N GLY A 184 -8.36 27.58 -3.12
CA GLY A 184 -7.89 28.51 -4.14
C GLY A 184 -6.54 29.19 -3.88
N TYR A 185 -5.80 28.79 -2.83
CA TYR A 185 -4.47 29.31 -2.58
C TYR A 185 -3.47 28.83 -3.64
N SER A 186 -2.80 29.78 -4.29
CA SER A 186 -1.79 29.47 -5.31
C SER A 186 -0.55 28.85 -4.66
N GLY A 187 -0.06 27.75 -5.24
CA GLY A 187 1.11 27.04 -4.70
C GLY A 187 0.79 26.06 -3.57
N CYS A 188 -0.48 25.93 -3.17
CA CYS A 188 -0.91 24.84 -2.30
C CYS A 188 -1.00 23.53 -3.08
N TYR A 189 -0.60 22.42 -2.45
CA TYR A 189 -0.74 21.07 -3.02
C TYR A 189 -1.46 20.16 -2.03
N ALA A 190 -2.51 19.49 -2.48
CA ALA A 190 -3.07 18.34 -1.79
C ALA A 190 -2.24 17.09 -2.09
N TRP A 191 -2.01 16.29 -1.06
CA TRP A 191 -1.31 15.01 -1.14
C TRP A 191 -1.94 14.04 -0.14
N GLN A 192 -2.09 12.79 -0.53
CA GLN A 192 -2.70 11.77 0.31
C GLN A 192 -1.87 10.51 0.35
N GLN A 193 -1.77 9.95 1.55
CA GLN A 193 -1.13 8.68 1.83
C GLN A 193 -2.13 7.74 2.46
N TYR A 194 -2.16 6.51 1.97
CA TYR A 194 -2.79 5.38 2.66
C TYR A 194 -1.65 4.64 3.35
N ILE A 195 -1.78 4.40 4.65
CA ILE A 195 -0.67 3.95 5.49
C ILE A 195 -1.10 2.71 6.25
N LEU A 196 -0.25 1.66 6.21
CA LEU A 196 -0.19 0.64 7.25
C LEU A 196 1.08 0.92 8.06
N VAL A 197 0.92 1.32 9.32
CA VAL A 197 2.05 1.45 10.25
C VAL A 197 2.27 0.13 10.97
N SER A 198 3.53 -0.31 11.11
CA SER A 198 3.84 -1.56 11.82
C SER A 198 3.70 -1.43 13.33
N ASP A 199 4.03 -0.27 13.90
CA ASP A 199 3.84 0.07 15.30
C ASP A 199 3.38 1.53 15.40
N ASP A 200 2.10 1.73 15.69
CA ASP A 200 1.50 3.04 15.76
C ASP A 200 1.94 3.82 17.00
N VAL A 201 1.67 5.13 17.00
CA VAL A 201 1.83 6.00 18.16
C VAL A 201 0.49 6.55 18.60
N ASN A 202 0.38 6.81 19.90
CA ASN A 202 -0.80 7.46 20.47
C ASN A 202 -1.07 8.83 19.80
N ALA A 203 -2.27 9.39 20.00
CA ALA A 203 -2.67 10.64 19.36
C ALA A 203 -1.75 11.85 19.63
N SER A 204 -0.96 11.82 20.71
CA SER A 204 0.04 12.86 21.01
C SER A 204 1.40 12.62 20.34
N GLY A 205 1.61 11.49 19.68
CA GLY A 205 2.88 11.12 19.05
C GLY A 205 4.00 10.81 20.06
N THR A 206 3.68 10.52 21.31
CA THR A 206 4.66 10.42 22.41
C THR A 206 4.97 9.00 22.86
N ALA A 207 4.15 8.01 22.49
CA ALA A 207 4.31 6.64 22.93
C ALA A 207 3.78 5.65 21.90
N LEU A 208 4.53 4.56 21.70
CA LEU A 208 4.12 3.43 20.85
C LEU A 208 2.92 2.70 21.44
N THR A 209 2.04 2.23 20.57
CA THR A 209 0.83 1.47 20.95
C THR A 209 1.08 -0.04 20.97
N GLY A 210 2.12 -0.54 20.29
CA GLY A 210 2.37 -1.96 20.10
C GLY A 210 1.42 -2.61 19.09
N THR A 211 0.73 -1.81 18.27
CA THR A 211 -0.26 -2.27 17.29
C THR A 211 0.09 -1.80 15.90
N SER A 212 -0.22 -2.64 14.90
CA SER A 212 -0.23 -2.21 13.51
C SER A 212 -1.60 -1.69 13.15
N ASP A 213 -1.63 -0.53 12.53
CA ASP A 213 -2.84 0.24 12.28
C ASP A 213 -2.89 0.68 10.82
N VAL A 214 -4.09 0.73 10.23
CA VAL A 214 -4.30 1.31 8.89
C VAL A 214 -5.16 2.57 8.98
N PHE A 215 -4.71 3.61 8.28
CA PHE A 215 -5.36 4.93 8.23
C PHE A 215 -4.94 5.70 6.97
N ILE A 216 -5.52 6.89 6.81
CA ILE A 216 -5.19 7.85 5.76
C ILE A 216 -4.53 9.05 6.41
N GLN A 217 -3.43 9.53 5.82
CA GLN A 217 -2.85 10.82 6.12
C GLN A 217 -2.99 11.74 4.91
N THR A 218 -3.59 12.91 5.13
CA THR A 218 -3.74 13.95 4.12
C THR A 218 -2.84 15.11 4.49
N TRP A 219 -2.16 15.68 3.49
CA TRP A 219 -1.38 16.89 3.58
C TRP A 219 -1.94 17.97 2.63
N LEU A 220 -1.97 19.20 3.12
CA LEU A 220 -2.07 20.42 2.32
C LEU A 220 -0.74 21.17 2.50
N ILE A 221 0.11 21.08 1.49
CA ILE A 221 1.46 21.62 1.51
C ILE A 221 1.41 23.07 1.05
N ASN A 222 2.09 23.99 1.75
CA ASN A 222 2.12 25.43 1.46
C ASN A 222 0.69 26.03 1.34
N TYR A 223 -0.16 25.72 2.32
CA TYR A 223 -1.54 26.20 2.42
C TYR A 223 -1.58 27.66 2.87
N GLY A 224 -2.43 28.47 2.23
CA GLY A 224 -2.67 29.84 2.67
C GLY A 224 -1.50 30.79 2.39
N ARG A 225 -1.39 31.82 3.24
CA ARG A 225 -0.25 32.73 3.26
C ARG A 225 0.18 32.91 4.70
N ASP A 226 1.41 32.51 5.00
CA ASP A 226 2.06 32.82 6.26
C ASP A 226 2.44 34.31 6.24
N VAL A 227 1.97 35.03 7.28
CA VAL A 227 2.17 36.47 7.43
C VAL A 227 3.01 36.83 8.65
N ASP A 228 3.31 35.86 9.50
CA ASP A 228 3.99 36.10 10.78
C ASP A 228 5.11 35.09 11.09
N GLY A 229 5.50 34.26 10.12
CA GLY A 229 6.61 33.31 10.27
C GLY A 229 6.19 32.06 11.04
N GLY A 230 4.95 31.60 10.83
CA GLY A 230 4.38 30.40 11.45
C GLY A 230 3.95 30.59 12.90
N ASN A 231 3.66 31.83 13.33
CA ASN A 231 3.16 32.09 14.68
C ASN A 231 1.62 31.97 14.76
N THR A 232 0.92 31.99 13.62
CA THR A 232 -0.51 31.76 13.52
C THR A 232 -0.79 30.49 12.73
N ASN A 233 -1.52 29.54 13.33
CA ASN A 233 -2.03 28.38 12.62
C ASN A 233 -3.10 28.80 11.61
N ILE A 234 -2.76 28.75 10.31
CA ILE A 234 -3.70 29.05 9.21
C ILE A 234 -4.37 27.79 8.63
N CYS A 235 -4.05 26.60 9.15
CA CYS A 235 -4.56 25.35 8.65
C CYS A 235 -6.08 25.22 8.80
N PRO A 236 -6.77 24.52 7.87
CA PRO A 236 -8.19 24.29 7.99
C PRO A 236 -8.58 23.56 9.27
N SER A 237 -9.81 23.76 9.74
CA SER A 237 -10.32 23.07 10.93
C SER A 237 -10.13 21.55 10.84
N GLY A 238 -9.52 20.97 11.88
CA GLY A 238 -9.22 19.54 11.98
C GLY A 238 -7.87 19.12 11.40
N TYR A 239 -7.13 20.05 10.79
CA TYR A 239 -5.73 19.85 10.43
C TYR A 239 -4.80 20.28 11.57
N THR A 240 -3.67 19.61 11.67
CA THR A 240 -2.53 19.97 12.50
C THR A 240 -1.57 20.81 11.67
N ASP A 241 -1.12 21.91 12.26
CA ASP A 241 -0.09 22.76 11.69
C ASP A 241 1.28 22.10 11.86
N ALA A 242 1.93 21.86 10.72
CA ALA A 242 3.23 21.21 10.61
C ALA A 242 4.39 22.22 10.49
N GLY A 243 4.08 23.52 10.54
CA GLY A 243 5.01 24.64 10.47
C GLY A 243 4.96 25.37 9.11
N PRO A 244 5.63 26.54 9.03
CA PRO A 244 5.68 27.34 7.82
C PRO A 244 6.54 26.66 6.74
N ASP A 245 6.11 26.79 5.49
CA ASP A 245 6.84 26.42 4.28
C ASP A 245 6.71 27.50 3.21
N GLN A 246 7.79 27.79 2.48
CA GLN A 246 7.85 28.81 1.42
C GLN A 246 7.03 30.10 1.68
N THR A 247 5.74 30.10 1.36
CA THR A 247 4.81 31.23 1.46
C THR A 247 3.61 31.00 2.38
N GLY A 248 3.38 29.77 2.87
CA GLY A 248 2.21 29.32 3.64
C GLY A 248 2.61 28.35 4.75
N ASP A 249 1.66 27.56 5.24
CA ASP A 249 1.90 26.52 6.24
C ASP A 249 1.67 25.14 5.64
N ASP A 250 2.42 24.15 6.11
CA ASP A 250 2.11 22.76 5.84
C ASP A 250 1.09 22.27 6.85
N CYS A 251 0.00 21.69 6.36
CA CYS A 251 -1.09 21.20 7.19
C CYS A 251 -1.26 19.71 6.97
N TYR A 252 -1.35 18.92 8.03
CA TYR A 252 -1.62 17.49 7.89
C TYR A 252 -2.78 17.03 8.78
N ARG A 253 -3.42 15.94 8.38
CA ARG A 253 -4.51 15.33 9.13
C ARG A 253 -4.50 13.82 8.95
N ASN A 254 -4.66 13.09 10.05
CA ASN A 254 -4.90 11.66 10.03
C ASN A 254 -6.39 11.36 10.14
N SER A 255 -6.85 10.33 9.43
CA SER A 255 -8.13 9.70 9.73
C SER A 255 -8.06 8.95 11.07
N PRO A 256 -9.20 8.59 11.67
CA PRO A 256 -9.23 7.53 12.66
C PRO A 256 -8.57 6.25 12.12
N SER A 257 -7.88 5.49 12.97
CA SER A 257 -7.24 4.23 12.57
C SER A 257 -8.15 3.03 12.77
N VAL A 258 -7.78 1.91 12.17
CA VAL A 258 -8.29 0.58 12.57
C VAL A 258 -7.10 -0.34 12.85
N VAL A 259 -7.13 -0.96 14.02
CA VAL A 259 -6.10 -1.91 14.46
C VAL A 259 -6.20 -3.19 13.64
N VAL A 260 -5.10 -3.55 12.98
CA VAL A 260 -4.97 -4.74 12.13
C VAL A 260 -4.50 -5.95 12.95
N ALA A 261 -3.50 -5.73 13.80
CA ALA A 261 -2.89 -6.77 14.63
C ALA A 261 -2.04 -6.14 15.75
N ARG A 262 -1.53 -6.98 16.66
CA ARG A 262 -0.28 -6.63 17.39
C ARG A 262 0.85 -6.49 16.36
N GLN A 263 1.82 -5.62 16.65
CA GLN A 263 2.94 -5.27 15.78
C GLN A 263 3.31 -6.37 14.76
N LEU A 264 3.01 -6.13 13.49
CA LEU A 264 3.27 -7.04 12.40
C LEU A 264 4.78 -7.16 12.19
N PRO A 265 5.34 -8.38 12.12
CA PRO A 265 6.74 -8.54 11.81
C PRO A 265 6.99 -8.30 10.32
N ILE A 266 8.17 -7.78 9.97
CA ILE A 266 8.56 -7.53 8.57
C ILE A 266 8.49 -8.79 7.70
N THR A 267 8.57 -9.99 8.28
CA THR A 267 8.43 -11.25 7.54
C THR A 267 7.01 -11.47 6.99
N SER A 268 6.05 -10.62 7.34
CA SER A 268 4.66 -10.70 6.86
C SER A 268 4.41 -10.03 5.51
N LEU A 269 5.38 -9.33 4.91
CA LEU A 269 5.17 -8.49 3.72
C LEU A 269 4.46 -9.20 2.56
N ALA A 270 4.84 -10.44 2.23
CA ALA A 270 4.21 -11.21 1.15
C ALA A 270 2.73 -11.56 1.40
N SER A 271 2.28 -11.48 2.66
CA SER A 271 0.88 -11.72 3.05
C SER A 271 0.04 -10.45 3.16
N LEU A 272 0.66 -9.28 2.95
CA LEU A 272 0.02 -7.96 3.06
C LEU A 272 -0.28 -7.39 1.68
N LYS A 273 -1.45 -6.75 1.59
CA LYS A 273 -1.76 -5.79 0.52
C LYS A 273 -2.32 -4.53 1.17
N LEU A 274 -1.90 -3.38 0.67
CA LEU A 274 -2.44 -2.08 1.05
C LEU A 274 -3.12 -1.48 -0.18
N ALA A 275 -4.38 -1.09 -0.05
CA ALA A 275 -5.15 -0.44 -1.08
C ALA A 275 -5.60 0.94 -0.63
N GLY A 276 -5.60 1.87 -1.56
CA GLY A 276 -6.19 3.20 -1.41
C GLY A 276 -7.22 3.43 -2.50
N SER A 277 -8.32 4.10 -2.17
CA SER A 277 -9.29 4.59 -3.16
C SER A 277 -9.76 5.99 -2.81
N ALA A 278 -10.01 6.80 -3.83
CA ALA A 278 -10.58 8.14 -3.69
C ALA A 278 -11.77 8.29 -4.64
N THR A 279 -12.90 8.73 -4.11
CA THR A 279 -14.16 8.86 -4.87
C THR A 279 -14.67 10.28 -4.77
N ALA A 280 -14.74 10.98 -5.90
CA ALA A 280 -15.18 12.37 -5.94
C ALA A 280 -16.56 12.55 -5.27
N ASN A 281 -16.64 13.47 -4.30
CA ASN A 281 -17.84 13.72 -3.48
C ASN A 281 -18.32 12.50 -2.65
N GLY A 282 -17.47 11.48 -2.51
CA GLY A 282 -17.73 10.27 -1.74
C GLY A 282 -16.75 10.17 -0.57
N THR A 283 -16.07 9.04 -0.48
CA THR A 283 -15.08 8.76 0.57
C THR A 283 -13.75 8.33 0.00
N ASP A 284 -12.71 8.72 0.71
CA ASP A 284 -11.38 8.15 0.58
C ASP A 284 -11.24 6.98 1.56
N THR A 285 -10.65 5.87 1.12
CA THR A 285 -10.60 4.63 1.90
C THR A 285 -9.23 3.98 1.83
N ALA A 286 -8.63 3.73 3.00
CA ALA A 286 -7.49 2.84 3.15
C ALA A 286 -8.00 1.43 3.49
N THR A 287 -7.46 0.40 2.85
CA THR A 287 -7.81 -0.99 3.11
C THR A 287 -6.56 -1.85 3.18
N VAL A 288 -6.44 -2.65 4.24
CA VAL A 288 -5.39 -3.68 4.38
C VAL A 288 -6.04 -5.05 4.36
N THR A 289 -5.43 -5.97 3.61
CA THR A 289 -5.74 -7.40 3.72
C THR A 289 -4.52 -8.13 4.26
N TYR A 290 -4.73 -8.95 5.29
CA TYR A 290 -3.69 -9.73 5.96
C TYR A 290 -4.23 -11.13 6.29
N GLY A 291 -3.64 -12.16 5.69
CA GLY A 291 -4.10 -13.54 5.86
C GLY A 291 -5.57 -13.71 5.44
N THR A 292 -6.44 -14.00 6.42
CA THR A 292 -7.89 -14.19 6.25
C THR A 292 -8.73 -13.00 6.70
N GLN A 293 -8.09 -11.85 6.99
CA GLN A 293 -8.72 -10.66 7.54
C GLN A 293 -8.54 -9.46 6.61
N ALA A 294 -9.51 -8.56 6.63
CA ALA A 294 -9.46 -7.29 5.94
C ALA A 294 -9.97 -6.18 6.86
N TYR A 295 -9.30 -5.03 6.84
CA TYR A 295 -9.59 -3.87 7.67
C TYR A 295 -9.60 -2.63 6.80
N SER A 296 -10.50 -1.69 7.07
CA SER A 296 -10.54 -0.42 6.36
C SER A 296 -10.87 0.76 7.25
N SER A 297 -10.36 1.92 6.87
CA SER A 297 -10.70 3.21 7.43
C SER A 297 -11.05 4.18 6.30
N SER A 298 -12.19 4.85 6.43
CA SER A 298 -12.75 5.73 5.41
C SER A 298 -13.14 7.09 5.97
N VAL A 299 -12.79 8.15 5.24
CA VAL A 299 -13.17 9.55 5.52
C VAL A 299 -13.78 10.18 4.28
N LYS A 300 -14.44 11.34 4.40
CA LYS A 300 -14.91 12.08 3.22
C LYS A 300 -13.75 12.50 2.32
N ASP A 301 -13.99 12.39 1.02
CA ASP A 301 -13.06 12.83 -0.02
C ASP A 301 -12.72 14.32 0.12
N ASN A 302 -13.65 15.17 0.57
CA ASN A 302 -13.42 16.61 0.75
C ASN A 302 -12.34 16.99 1.78
N VAL A 303 -11.77 16.01 2.50
CA VAL A 303 -10.56 16.23 3.30
C VAL A 303 -9.40 16.58 2.37
N SER A 304 -9.17 15.81 1.30
CA SER A 304 -8.08 16.01 0.34
C SER A 304 -8.54 16.53 -1.02
N ASP A 305 -9.76 16.19 -1.42
CA ASP A 305 -10.36 16.33 -2.76
C ASP A 305 -9.46 15.74 -3.86
N ILE A 306 -8.66 14.72 -3.52
CA ILE A 306 -7.62 14.17 -4.39
C ILE A 306 -8.20 13.38 -5.57
N ALA A 307 -9.44 12.90 -5.46
CA ALA A 307 -10.12 12.16 -6.53
C ALA A 307 -10.21 12.95 -7.84
N SER A 308 -10.13 14.28 -7.79
CA SER A 308 -10.17 15.17 -8.96
C SER A 308 -8.82 15.29 -9.69
N GLY A 309 -7.72 14.85 -9.09
CA GLY A 309 -6.35 15.06 -9.59
C GLY A 309 -5.39 13.88 -9.42
N TRP A 310 -5.88 12.73 -8.95
CA TRP A 310 -5.05 11.55 -8.74
C TRP A 310 -4.67 10.88 -10.06
N THR A 311 -3.39 10.91 -10.41
CA THR A 311 -2.84 10.41 -11.69
C THR A 311 -1.59 9.55 -11.52
N GLN A 312 -0.91 9.62 -10.36
CA GLN A 312 0.20 8.73 -10.03
C GLN A 312 -0.01 8.06 -8.68
N ALA A 313 0.50 6.83 -8.54
CA ALA A 313 0.59 6.15 -7.26
C ALA A 313 2.01 5.59 -7.03
N GLU A 314 2.55 5.83 -5.85
CA GLU A 314 3.75 5.17 -5.35
C GLU A 314 3.32 4.16 -4.30
N PHE A 315 4.01 3.02 -4.21
CA PHE A 315 3.87 2.14 -3.07
C PHE A 315 5.19 1.48 -2.71
N ASN A 316 5.57 1.54 -1.44
CA ASN A 316 6.74 0.84 -0.94
C ASN A 316 6.67 0.59 0.58
N VAL A 317 7.63 -0.18 1.10
CA VAL A 317 7.97 -0.32 2.51
C VAL A 317 9.12 0.61 2.86
N VAL A 318 8.89 1.50 3.83
CA VAL A 318 9.84 2.54 4.22
C VAL A 318 9.84 2.70 5.75
N GLY A 319 10.67 3.58 6.29
CA GLY A 319 10.77 3.84 7.74
C GLY A 319 9.43 4.24 8.38
N ASN A 320 9.38 4.17 9.71
CA ASN A 320 8.22 4.59 10.49
C ASN A 320 8.32 6.08 10.88
N ALA A 321 7.63 6.94 10.12
CA ALA A 321 7.52 8.38 10.34
C ALA A 321 8.83 9.18 10.18
N GLY A 322 8.70 10.52 10.18
CA GLY A 322 9.79 11.48 10.36
C GLY A 322 10.94 11.38 9.36
N GLY A 323 10.74 10.77 8.19
CA GLY A 323 11.82 10.56 7.20
C GLY A 323 12.84 9.50 7.61
N SER A 324 12.49 8.64 8.57
CA SER A 324 13.33 7.49 8.96
C SER A 324 13.51 6.49 7.81
N ARG A 325 14.47 5.58 8.00
CA ARG A 325 14.77 4.48 7.07
C ARG A 325 14.43 3.13 7.70
N ALA A 326 13.80 2.26 6.92
CA ALA A 326 13.69 0.84 7.25
C ALA A 326 14.98 0.10 6.80
N ASP A 327 15.80 -0.35 7.76
CA ASP A 327 17.01 -1.12 7.48
C ASP A 327 16.70 -2.62 7.48
N PHE A 328 16.63 -3.21 6.29
CA PHE A 328 16.51 -4.63 6.06
C PHE A 328 17.83 -5.36 6.31
N ASN A 329 17.74 -6.64 6.68
CA ASN A 329 18.91 -7.52 6.75
C ASN A 329 19.54 -7.75 5.38
N SER A 330 20.81 -8.13 5.38
CA SER A 330 21.49 -8.47 4.14
C SER A 330 20.91 -9.71 3.46
N GLY A 331 20.87 -9.66 2.12
CA GLY A 331 20.24 -10.68 1.28
C GLY A 331 18.71 -10.57 1.20
N ALA A 332 18.11 -9.52 1.77
CA ALA A 332 16.69 -9.23 1.59
C ALA A 332 16.42 -8.86 0.12
N SER A 333 15.33 -9.39 -0.44
CA SER A 333 14.85 -9.05 -1.77
C SER A 333 13.33 -9.06 -1.81
N LEU A 334 12.77 -7.96 -2.33
CA LEU A 334 11.35 -7.74 -2.51
C LEU A 334 11.04 -7.58 -4.00
N THR A 335 9.91 -8.12 -4.42
CA THR A 335 9.26 -7.71 -5.66
C THR A 335 8.08 -6.85 -5.27
N VAL A 336 8.04 -5.61 -5.73
CA VAL A 336 6.98 -4.64 -5.46
C VAL A 336 6.06 -4.57 -6.66
N ASN A 337 4.75 -4.59 -6.43
CA ASN A 337 3.75 -4.43 -7.47
C ASN A 337 2.72 -3.36 -7.09
N VAL A 338 2.52 -2.40 -7.98
CA VAL A 338 1.53 -1.32 -7.85
C VAL A 338 0.51 -1.46 -8.97
N ALA A 339 -0.70 -1.87 -8.64
CA ALA A 339 -1.83 -2.01 -9.58
C ALA A 339 -2.80 -0.85 -9.42
N VAL A 340 -3.40 -0.37 -10.53
CA VAL A 340 -4.30 0.79 -10.51
C VAL A 340 -5.64 0.51 -11.18
N SER A 341 -6.65 1.24 -10.73
CA SER A 341 -7.96 1.34 -11.36
C SER A 341 -8.14 2.76 -11.90
N ASP A 342 -7.92 2.93 -13.20
CA ASP A 342 -7.97 4.21 -13.91
C ASP A 342 -9.03 4.23 -15.03
N GLY A 343 -9.90 3.22 -15.06
CA GLY A 343 -10.90 3.03 -16.12
C GLY A 343 -10.34 2.46 -17.43
N SER A 344 -9.06 2.08 -17.47
CA SER A 344 -8.37 1.55 -18.65
C SER A 344 -7.77 0.16 -18.39
N THR A 345 -7.43 -0.54 -19.46
CA THR A 345 -6.58 -1.75 -19.43
C THR A 345 -5.22 -1.51 -20.07
N ALA A 346 -4.93 -0.29 -20.53
CA ALA A 346 -3.65 0.04 -21.15
C ALA A 346 -2.51 -0.09 -20.12
N ALA A 347 -1.33 -0.52 -20.57
CA ALA A 347 -0.15 -0.51 -19.70
C ALA A 347 0.14 0.92 -19.23
N PRO A 348 0.36 1.14 -17.92
CA PRO A 348 0.71 2.45 -17.40
C PRO A 348 2.19 2.76 -17.70
N LYS A 349 2.68 3.90 -17.21
CA LYS A 349 4.12 4.23 -17.29
C LYS A 349 4.79 4.06 -15.93
N CYS A 350 6.02 3.56 -15.94
CA CYS A 350 6.94 3.69 -14.82
C CYS A 350 7.55 5.10 -14.83
N ILE A 351 7.40 5.84 -13.73
CA ILE A 351 8.13 7.09 -13.45
C ILE A 351 9.21 6.79 -12.42
N GLY A 352 10.42 7.29 -12.61
CA GLY A 352 11.58 7.00 -11.77
C GLY A 352 12.71 6.27 -12.51
N PRO A 353 13.77 5.82 -11.82
CA PRO A 353 13.92 5.84 -10.37
C PRO A 353 14.26 7.24 -9.82
N SER A 354 14.79 8.14 -10.64
CA SER A 354 15.01 9.53 -10.22
C SER A 354 13.71 10.33 -10.30
N ASN A 355 13.36 11.00 -9.21
CA ASN A 355 12.14 11.79 -9.06
C ASN A 355 10.86 10.96 -9.26
N GLY A 356 10.95 9.64 -9.10
CA GLY A 356 9.76 8.80 -8.92
C GLY A 356 9.42 8.75 -7.44
N GLY A 357 8.13 8.73 -7.15
CA GLY A 357 7.65 8.69 -5.78
C GLY A 357 7.51 10.04 -5.08
N THR A 358 6.84 10.05 -3.93
CA THR A 358 6.57 11.25 -3.13
C THR A 358 6.85 11.07 -1.64
N THR A 359 7.06 9.85 -1.15
CA THR A 359 7.41 9.61 0.25
C THR A 359 8.67 10.37 0.67
N GLY A 360 8.72 10.79 1.93
CA GLY A 360 9.94 11.30 2.57
C GLY A 360 10.76 10.20 3.26
N GLU A 361 10.12 9.13 3.72
CA GLU A 361 10.80 7.98 4.33
C GLU A 361 11.55 7.14 3.30
N THR A 362 12.43 6.26 3.79
CA THR A 362 13.28 5.43 2.93
C THR A 362 13.38 3.98 3.38
N ASN A 363 13.97 3.12 2.55
CA ASN A 363 14.56 1.84 2.95
C ASN A 363 16.00 1.72 2.42
N ASN A 364 16.77 0.75 2.90
CA ASN A 364 18.18 0.54 2.53
C ASN A 364 18.40 -0.38 1.31
N LEU A 365 17.40 -0.63 0.48
CA LEU A 365 17.50 -1.55 -0.66
C LEU A 365 17.96 -0.83 -1.94
N THR A 366 18.29 -1.61 -2.97
CA THR A 366 18.64 -1.13 -4.31
C THR A 366 17.51 -1.42 -5.30
N LEU A 367 17.00 -0.40 -5.99
CA LEU A 367 16.01 -0.58 -7.05
C LEU A 367 16.56 -1.35 -8.25
N GLY A 368 15.81 -2.35 -8.67
CA GLY A 368 15.91 -3.00 -9.98
C GLY A 368 15.11 -2.24 -11.04
N LYS A 369 14.97 -2.84 -12.23
CA LYS A 369 14.26 -2.23 -13.35
C LYS A 369 12.74 -2.28 -13.14
N CYS A 370 12.07 -1.14 -13.30
CA CYS A 370 10.61 -1.09 -13.40
C CYS A 370 10.10 -1.56 -14.76
N THR A 371 9.02 -2.34 -14.72
CA THR A 371 8.28 -2.84 -15.88
C THR A 371 6.81 -2.52 -15.71
N ALA A 372 6.11 -2.26 -16.82
CA ALA A 372 4.68 -1.97 -16.84
C ALA A 372 3.93 -3.07 -17.59
N SER A 373 2.77 -3.45 -17.06
CA SER A 373 1.90 -4.49 -17.61
C SER A 373 0.51 -3.93 -17.88
N ALA A 374 -0.02 -4.23 -19.06
CA ALA A 374 -1.41 -3.98 -19.39
C ALA A 374 -2.34 -4.83 -18.52
N GLY A 375 -3.52 -4.30 -18.23
CA GLY A 375 -4.59 -5.04 -17.59
C GLY A 375 -5.34 -5.95 -18.56
N SER A 376 -6.33 -6.65 -18.04
CA SER A 376 -7.29 -7.48 -18.78
C SER A 376 -8.68 -7.34 -18.17
N GLY A 377 -9.67 -8.08 -18.67
CA GLY A 377 -10.99 -8.14 -18.03
C GLY A 377 -10.98 -8.69 -16.60
N SER A 378 -9.87 -9.27 -16.12
CA SER A 378 -9.73 -9.86 -14.80
C SER A 378 -8.49 -9.38 -14.02
N THR A 379 -7.71 -8.45 -14.57
CA THR A 379 -6.48 -7.94 -13.94
C THR A 379 -6.33 -6.44 -14.17
N SER A 380 -5.90 -5.71 -13.16
CA SER A 380 -5.62 -4.28 -13.26
C SER A 380 -4.29 -4.02 -13.97
N PRO A 381 -4.18 -2.93 -14.76
CA PRO A 381 -2.88 -2.42 -15.20
C PRO A 381 -1.97 -2.14 -14.00
N SER A 382 -0.67 -2.37 -14.16
CA SER A 382 0.28 -2.30 -13.04
C SER A 382 1.70 -1.98 -13.47
N ILE A 383 2.52 -1.60 -12.49
CA ILE A 383 3.98 -1.66 -12.58
C ILE A 383 4.54 -2.66 -11.58
N GLN A 384 5.70 -3.22 -11.91
CA GLN A 384 6.46 -4.09 -11.04
C GLN A 384 7.95 -3.77 -11.12
N PHE A 385 8.62 -3.80 -9.97
CA PHE A 385 10.06 -3.67 -9.83
C PHE A 385 10.56 -4.54 -8.68
N THR A 386 11.86 -4.83 -8.67
CA THR A 386 12.52 -5.49 -7.54
C THR A 386 13.29 -4.48 -6.73
N GLU A 387 13.51 -4.77 -5.46
CA GLU A 387 14.48 -4.06 -4.63
C GLU A 387 15.23 -5.09 -3.76
N SER A 388 16.53 -4.91 -3.57
CA SER A 388 17.37 -5.86 -2.81
C SER A 388 18.60 -5.23 -2.17
N ASP A 389 19.03 -5.79 -1.04
CA ASP A 389 20.29 -5.45 -0.35
C ASP A 389 21.51 -6.07 -1.05
#